data_AF-A0A126RXG6-F1
#
_entry.id   AF-A0A126RXG6-F1
#
_cell.length_a   1.000
_cell.length_b   1.000
_cell.length_c   1.000
_cell.angle_alpha   90.00
_cell.angle_beta   90.00
_cell.angle_gamma   90.00
#
_symmetry.space_group_name_H-M   'P 1'
#
loop_
_entity.id
_entity.type
_entity.pdbx_description
1 polymer ?
#
loop_
_entity_poly.entity_id
_entity_poly.type
_entity_poly.pdbx_seq_one_letter_code
_entity_poly.pdbx_strand_id
1 'polypeptide(L)'
;MASDYPMYRDRDAEVRDFADRRGLSGEIRLPDAPERQGVEIFAPRRGYSREVREDPRPISRGDQEAKAAGERQPRRGMFDGFKPKPIERPAPGRVQGEKPKRGMFDGLKLDATPATPSPARADRGEDRAFARAVERTSRSAEVVLQARASGAPILEHQKVALERAIHALDTLRPGASDDMTEAMKRNPELLREAAAGRSGPMIEAMAREARVRVDPALRADRFVERWQGLSADRDRLYRAGDMSGREKAGQEMAGMAKSLERDPQVESLLRGRSRELGLERGINQSRELARELTRDLGLGRGLGMSR
;
A
#
# COMPACT_ATOMS: atom_id res chain seq x y z
N MET A 1 -3.06 41.47 64.31
CA MET A 1 -3.97 41.78 63.19
C MET A 1 -4.16 40.49 62.41
N ALA A 2 -5.36 39.90 62.50
CA ALA A 2 -5.67 38.59 61.96
C ALA A 2 -6.28 38.70 60.55
N SER A 3 -5.86 37.77 59.69
CA SER A 3 -6.39 37.26 58.42
C SER A 3 -7.68 37.84 57.83
N ASP A 4 -7.69 38.09 56.51
CA ASP A 4 -8.66 37.44 55.62
C ASP A 4 -8.25 37.53 54.13
N TYR A 5 -7.91 36.37 53.56
CA TYR A 5 -7.76 36.12 52.13
C TYR A 5 -9.04 35.45 51.61
N PRO A 6 -9.74 35.97 50.58
CA PRO A 6 -10.79 35.22 49.91
C PRO A 6 -10.18 34.23 48.90
N MET A 7 -10.05 32.97 49.30
CA MET A 7 -9.78 31.82 48.41
C MET A 7 -11.10 31.11 48.06
N TYR A 8 -11.15 30.56 46.83
CA TYR A 8 -12.18 29.68 46.22
C TYR A 8 -13.48 30.32 45.69
N ARG A 9 -13.46 30.67 44.40
CA ARG A 9 -14.67 30.73 43.57
C ARG A 9 -14.85 29.36 42.91
N ASP A 10 -15.80 28.60 43.43
CA ASP A 10 -16.15 27.24 43.02
C ASP A 10 -16.75 27.27 41.60
N ARG A 11 -15.93 26.97 40.57
CA ARG A 11 -16.35 26.98 39.15
C ARG A 11 -17.30 25.84 38.78
N ASP A 12 -17.49 24.86 39.67
CA ASP A 12 -18.29 23.67 39.39
C ASP A 12 -19.76 23.80 39.87
N ALA A 13 -20.11 24.92 40.50
CA ALA A 13 -21.49 25.20 40.92
C ALA A 13 -22.42 25.45 39.71
N GLU A 14 -21.94 26.11 38.66
CA GLU A 14 -22.75 26.42 37.46
C GLU A 14 -23.05 25.17 36.61
N VAL A 15 -22.17 24.17 36.64
CA VAL A 15 -22.33 22.93 35.86
C VAL A 15 -23.40 22.02 36.47
N ARG A 16 -23.54 22.04 37.81
CA ARG A 16 -24.59 21.28 38.52
C ARG A 16 -25.98 21.87 38.28
N ASP A 17 -26.09 23.19 38.21
CA ASP A 17 -27.37 23.91 37.97
C ASP A 17 -27.94 23.66 36.55
N PHE A 18 -27.08 23.34 35.58
CA PHE A 18 -27.49 22.99 34.21
C PHE A 18 -28.07 21.57 34.10
N ALA A 19 -27.55 20.61 34.87
CA ALA A 19 -27.98 19.21 34.83
C ALA A 19 -29.37 19.00 35.44
N ASP A 20 -29.70 19.74 36.51
CA ASP A 20 -30.99 19.66 37.19
C ASP A 20 -32.13 20.25 36.36
N ARG A 21 -31.90 21.33 35.59
CA ARG A 21 -32.92 21.94 34.71
C ARG A 21 -33.29 21.09 33.49
N ARG A 22 -32.47 20.09 33.13
CA ARG A 22 -32.69 19.18 31.99
C ARG A 22 -33.21 17.79 32.39
N GLY A 23 -33.36 17.50 33.69
CA GLY A 23 -33.89 16.22 34.18
C GLY A 23 -32.99 15.02 33.86
N LEU A 24 -31.67 15.20 33.80
CA LEU A 24 -30.70 14.16 33.40
C LEU A 24 -29.95 13.51 34.58
N SER A 25 -30.45 13.61 35.81
CA SER A 25 -29.92 12.88 36.97
C SER A 25 -30.43 11.43 36.98
N GLY A 26 -29.97 10.61 36.04
CA GLY A 26 -30.19 9.16 36.05
C GLY A 26 -29.01 8.44 36.70
N GLU A 27 -29.22 7.85 37.89
CA GLU A 27 -28.29 6.89 38.48
C GLU A 27 -27.99 5.76 37.49
N ILE A 28 -26.75 5.64 37.02
CA ILE A 28 -26.28 4.46 36.30
C ILE A 28 -26.09 3.35 37.33
N ARG A 29 -27.10 2.49 37.51
CA ARG A 29 -26.92 1.20 38.21
C ARG A 29 -26.11 0.26 37.31
N LEU A 30 -24.88 0.00 37.72
CA LEU A 30 -24.02 -1.03 37.16
C LEU A 30 -24.55 -2.41 37.62
N PRO A 31 -24.78 -3.39 36.74
CA PRO A 31 -25.05 -4.76 37.17
C PRO A 31 -23.77 -5.43 37.71
N ASP A 32 -23.93 -6.17 38.80
CA ASP A 32 -22.85 -6.90 39.49
C ASP A 32 -22.09 -7.87 38.58
N ALA A 33 -20.77 -7.91 38.77
CA ALA A 33 -19.85 -8.81 38.08
C ALA A 33 -19.97 -10.25 38.61
N PRO A 34 -19.97 -11.29 37.76
CA PRO A 34 -19.83 -12.66 38.23
C PRO A 34 -18.39 -12.97 38.67
N GLU A 35 -18.30 -13.67 39.78
CA GLU A 35 -17.08 -14.04 40.50
C GLU A 35 -16.42 -15.32 39.92
N ARG A 36 -15.08 -15.38 40.01
CA ARG A 36 -14.16 -16.55 39.92
C ARG A 36 -13.81 -16.99 38.49
N GLN A 37 -12.56 -17.34 38.14
CA GLN A 37 -11.66 -18.28 38.83
C GLN A 37 -10.22 -18.11 38.28
N GLY A 38 -9.22 -18.13 39.15
CA GLY A 38 -7.81 -17.91 38.77
C GLY A 38 -7.19 -19.08 38.01
N VAL A 39 -6.26 -18.77 37.10
CA VAL A 39 -5.17 -19.66 36.69
C VAL A 39 -3.92 -18.84 36.40
N GLU A 40 -2.80 -19.41 36.81
CA GLU A 40 -1.50 -18.83 37.06
C GLU A 40 -0.74 -18.35 35.82
N ILE A 41 0.15 -17.40 36.11
CA ILE A 41 1.15 -16.78 35.26
C ILE A 41 2.19 -17.83 34.83
N PHE A 42 2.44 -17.99 33.53
CA PHE A 42 3.71 -18.55 33.03
C PHE A 42 4.22 -17.79 31.80
N ALA A 43 5.43 -17.26 31.95
CA ALA A 43 6.22 -16.57 30.94
C ALA A 43 6.89 -17.58 29.95
N PRO A 44 7.51 -17.13 28.84
CA PRO A 44 7.71 -17.92 27.63
C PRO A 44 8.98 -18.77 27.66
N ARG A 45 8.94 -19.96 27.05
CA ARG A 45 10.14 -20.78 26.80
C ARG A 45 10.44 -20.95 25.32
N ARG A 46 11.74 -20.99 25.09
CA ARG A 46 12.54 -20.77 23.89
C ARG A 46 13.01 -22.11 23.32
N GLY A 47 12.96 -22.23 21.98
CA GLY A 47 13.82 -23.07 21.14
C GLY A 47 13.49 -24.57 21.05
N TYR A 48 13.42 -25.10 19.83
CA TYR A 48 14.20 -26.27 19.42
C TYR A 48 14.40 -26.29 17.90
N SER A 49 15.55 -26.85 17.54
CA SER A 49 16.21 -26.83 16.24
C SER A 49 15.73 -27.94 15.29
N ARG A 50 15.80 -27.58 14.01
CA ARG A 50 16.14 -28.36 12.82
C ARG A 50 16.86 -29.70 13.07
N GLU A 51 16.34 -30.77 12.47
CA GLU A 51 17.14 -31.78 11.76
C GLU A 51 16.46 -32.20 10.46
N VAL A 52 17.31 -32.38 9.45
CA VAL A 52 17.06 -32.66 8.03
C VAL A 52 17.44 -34.12 7.79
N ARG A 53 16.69 -34.81 6.92
CA ARG A 53 17.02 -36.00 6.07
C ARG A 53 15.69 -36.70 5.78
N GLU A 54 15.34 -37.24 4.62
CA GLU A 54 15.92 -37.43 3.28
C GLU A 54 14.72 -37.84 2.39
N ASP A 55 14.62 -37.30 1.18
CA ASP A 55 13.80 -37.84 0.07
C ASP A 55 14.59 -38.98 -0.63
N PRO A 56 14.11 -39.68 -1.68
CA PRO A 56 12.74 -40.01 -2.15
C PRO A 56 12.64 -41.50 -2.61
N ARG A 57 11.46 -41.98 -3.09
CA ARG A 57 11.24 -42.70 -4.39
C ARG A 57 9.92 -43.50 -4.49
N PRO A 58 9.46 -43.86 -5.72
CA PRO A 58 8.05 -43.75 -6.16
C PRO A 58 7.41 -45.12 -6.49
N ILE A 59 6.41 -45.14 -7.41
CA ILE A 59 5.75 -46.29 -8.08
C ILE A 59 4.44 -46.69 -7.34
N SER A 60 3.27 -46.99 -7.91
CA SER A 60 2.86 -47.30 -9.28
C SER A 60 1.36 -47.05 -9.52
N ARG A 61 1.07 -46.90 -10.81
CA ARG A 61 -0.15 -47.22 -11.56
C ARG A 61 -0.72 -48.62 -11.24
N GLY A 62 -2.04 -48.76 -11.19
CA GLY A 62 -2.70 -50.07 -11.21
C GLY A 62 -4.19 -50.01 -10.94
N ASP A 63 -4.97 -50.18 -12.00
CA ASP A 63 -6.42 -50.37 -12.03
C ASP A 63 -6.86 -51.60 -11.24
N GLN A 64 -8.06 -51.54 -10.63
CA GLN A 64 -8.99 -52.67 -10.63
C GLN A 64 -10.42 -52.26 -10.22
N GLU A 65 -11.34 -52.60 -11.11
CA GLU A 65 -12.80 -52.72 -10.96
C GLU A 65 -13.14 -53.65 -9.76
N ALA A 66 -14.33 -53.69 -9.14
CA ALA A 66 -15.65 -53.63 -9.71
C ALA A 66 -16.76 -53.60 -8.61
N LYS A 67 -17.97 -53.21 -9.07
CA LYS A 67 -19.32 -53.60 -8.60
C LYS A 67 -19.85 -53.05 -7.27
N ALA A 68 -20.79 -52.11 -7.41
CA ALA A 68 -22.12 -52.23 -6.81
C ALA A 68 -23.16 -51.55 -7.72
N ALA A 69 -24.18 -52.30 -8.11
CA ALA A 69 -25.31 -51.85 -8.90
C ALA A 69 -26.35 -51.15 -8.02
N GLY A 70 -27.02 -50.12 -8.55
CA GLY A 70 -28.09 -49.42 -7.84
C GLY A 70 -28.66 -48.23 -8.62
N GLU A 71 -29.49 -48.55 -9.60
CA GLU A 71 -30.68 -47.79 -10.05
C GLU A 71 -30.56 -46.37 -10.64
N ARG A 72 -31.11 -46.28 -11.85
CA ARG A 72 -31.24 -45.12 -12.73
C ARG A 72 -32.51 -44.35 -12.39
N GLN A 73 -32.43 -43.02 -12.25
CA GLN A 73 -33.40 -42.08 -12.83
C GLN A 73 -32.73 -40.73 -13.14
N PRO A 74 -32.29 -40.47 -14.40
CA PRO A 74 -31.94 -39.13 -14.83
C PRO A 74 -33.21 -38.34 -15.17
N ARG A 75 -33.34 -37.17 -14.55
CA ARG A 75 -34.42 -36.19 -14.79
C ARG A 75 -34.43 -35.76 -16.26
N ARG A 76 -35.45 -36.21 -17.00
CA ARG A 76 -35.79 -35.74 -18.34
C ARG A 76 -36.07 -34.24 -18.29
N GLY A 77 -35.28 -33.45 -19.01
CA GLY A 77 -35.52 -32.03 -19.21
C GLY A 77 -36.84 -31.79 -19.94
N MET A 78 -37.58 -30.77 -19.53
CA MET A 78 -38.92 -30.39 -20.00
C MET A 78 -38.96 -29.85 -21.45
N PHE A 79 -37.99 -30.22 -22.28
CA PHE A 79 -37.85 -29.82 -23.69
C PHE A 79 -37.51 -30.98 -24.64
N ASP A 80 -37.46 -32.22 -24.16
CA ASP A 80 -37.12 -33.43 -24.94
C ASP A 80 -38.33 -33.97 -25.75
N GLY A 81 -39.01 -33.07 -26.45
CA GLY A 81 -40.21 -33.37 -27.24
C GLY A 81 -40.66 -32.23 -28.18
N PHE A 82 -39.95 -31.11 -28.23
CA PHE A 82 -40.32 -30.00 -29.11
C PHE A 82 -39.77 -30.22 -30.53
N LYS A 83 -40.56 -30.88 -31.38
CA LYS A 83 -40.30 -31.00 -32.82
C LYS A 83 -41.09 -29.90 -33.55
N PRO A 84 -40.46 -28.80 -34.00
CA PRO A 84 -41.14 -27.82 -34.85
C PRO A 84 -41.49 -28.47 -36.20
N LYS A 85 -42.74 -28.33 -36.62
CA LYS A 85 -43.23 -28.77 -37.93
C LYS A 85 -42.44 -28.05 -39.05
N PRO A 86 -41.97 -28.74 -40.09
CA PRO A 86 -41.45 -28.09 -41.28
C PRO A 86 -42.56 -27.28 -41.93
N ILE A 87 -42.34 -25.98 -42.14
CA ILE A 87 -43.17 -25.18 -43.04
C ILE A 87 -42.94 -25.75 -44.44
N GLU A 88 -43.99 -26.32 -45.01
CA GLU A 88 -44.04 -26.77 -46.39
C GLU A 88 -43.79 -25.56 -47.31
N ARG A 89 -42.65 -25.59 -48.00
CA ARG A 89 -42.43 -24.82 -49.23
C ARG A 89 -43.11 -25.59 -50.36
N PRO A 90 -44.16 -25.07 -51.01
CA PRO A 90 -44.50 -25.51 -52.35
C PRO A 90 -43.56 -24.84 -53.36
N ALA A 91 -42.91 -25.65 -54.18
CA ALA A 91 -42.40 -25.28 -55.50
C ALA A 91 -42.55 -26.50 -56.42
N PRO A 92 -42.69 -26.36 -57.76
CA PRO A 92 -42.55 -25.15 -58.58
C PRO A 92 -43.74 -24.90 -59.52
N GLY A 93 -44.30 -23.69 -59.51
CA GLY A 93 -45.16 -23.18 -60.57
C GLY A 93 -44.37 -22.23 -61.48
N ARG A 94 -44.10 -22.64 -62.72
CA ARG A 94 -43.61 -21.74 -63.77
C ARG A 94 -44.69 -20.71 -64.09
N VAL A 95 -44.47 -19.44 -63.75
CA VAL A 95 -45.01 -18.30 -64.52
C VAL A 95 -44.04 -17.12 -64.42
N GLN A 96 -43.91 -16.42 -65.54
CA GLN A 96 -42.93 -15.38 -65.82
C GLN A 96 -43.20 -14.07 -65.06
N GLY A 97 -42.12 -13.36 -64.74
CA GLY A 97 -42.04 -11.90 -64.76
C GLY A 97 -42.62 -11.15 -63.56
N GLU A 98 -41.78 -10.84 -62.56
CA GLU A 98 -41.67 -9.49 -61.97
C GLU A 98 -40.53 -9.46 -60.94
N LYS A 99 -39.75 -8.37 -60.93
CA LYS A 99 -38.48 -8.22 -60.21
C LYS A 99 -38.69 -8.19 -58.68
N PRO A 100 -37.93 -8.95 -57.87
CA PRO A 100 -37.99 -8.80 -56.42
C PRO A 100 -37.26 -7.52 -55.97
N LYS A 101 -37.95 -6.70 -55.17
CA LYS A 101 -37.37 -5.53 -54.49
C LYS A 101 -36.28 -6.02 -53.52
N ARG A 102 -35.05 -5.53 -53.72
CA ARG A 102 -33.91 -5.72 -52.80
C ARG A 102 -34.31 -5.26 -51.39
N GLY A 103 -34.11 -6.13 -50.39
CA GLY A 103 -34.33 -5.77 -48.99
C GLY A 103 -33.35 -4.68 -48.55
N MET A 104 -33.79 -3.75 -47.70
CA MET A 104 -32.99 -2.61 -47.19
C MET A 104 -31.75 -2.99 -46.37
N PHE A 105 -31.46 -4.29 -46.24
CA PHE A 105 -30.33 -4.85 -45.50
C PHE A 105 -29.43 -5.74 -46.37
N ASP A 106 -29.73 -5.86 -47.67
CA ASP A 106 -28.95 -6.62 -48.64
C ASP A 106 -27.69 -5.83 -49.05
N GLY A 107 -26.73 -5.77 -48.12
CA GLY A 107 -25.49 -5.00 -48.26
C GLY A 107 -24.76 -4.67 -46.96
N LEU A 108 -25.38 -4.88 -45.79
CA LEU A 108 -24.69 -4.69 -44.49
C LEU A 108 -23.83 -5.91 -44.16
N LYS A 109 -22.61 -5.92 -44.72
CA LYS A 109 -21.53 -6.77 -44.23
C LYS A 109 -21.07 -6.22 -42.87
N LEU A 110 -21.69 -6.68 -41.80
CA LEU A 110 -21.12 -6.57 -40.46
C LEU A 110 -19.99 -7.61 -40.40
N ASP A 111 -18.77 -7.17 -40.64
CA ASP A 111 -17.58 -7.98 -40.46
C ASP A 111 -17.51 -8.42 -38.99
N ALA A 112 -17.95 -9.65 -38.71
CA ALA A 112 -17.81 -10.33 -37.43
C ALA A 112 -16.36 -10.82 -37.24
N THR A 113 -15.39 -9.97 -37.54
CA THR A 113 -14.01 -10.20 -37.13
C THR A 113 -13.93 -9.76 -35.66
N PRO A 114 -13.50 -10.61 -34.72
CA PRO A 114 -13.24 -10.16 -33.36
C PRO A 114 -12.17 -9.08 -33.48
N ALA A 115 -12.58 -7.83 -33.28
CA ALA A 115 -11.70 -6.68 -33.37
C ALA A 115 -10.58 -6.91 -32.35
N THR A 116 -9.40 -7.31 -32.81
CA THR A 116 -8.19 -7.27 -32.02
C THR A 116 -8.12 -5.85 -31.47
N PRO A 117 -8.17 -5.65 -30.14
CA PRO A 117 -8.19 -4.31 -29.59
C PRO A 117 -6.96 -3.58 -30.13
N SER A 118 -7.21 -2.51 -30.89
CA SER A 118 -6.12 -1.66 -31.38
C SER A 118 -5.29 -1.21 -30.17
N PRO A 119 -3.95 -1.29 -30.23
CA PRO A 119 -3.09 -1.00 -29.08
C PRO A 119 -3.41 0.35 -28.42
N ALA A 120 -3.74 1.37 -29.22
CA ALA A 120 -4.12 2.70 -28.73
C ALA A 120 -5.44 2.76 -27.90
N ARG A 121 -6.30 1.74 -27.93
CA ARG A 121 -7.48 1.61 -27.06
C ARG A 121 -7.18 0.78 -25.81
N ALA A 122 -6.25 -0.18 -25.90
CA ALA A 122 -5.77 -0.94 -24.76
C ALA A 122 -4.97 -0.02 -23.81
N ASP A 123 -4.04 0.77 -24.35
CA ASP A 123 -3.24 1.74 -23.59
C ASP A 123 -4.12 2.73 -22.81
N ARG A 124 -5.15 3.28 -23.47
CA ARG A 124 -6.12 4.19 -22.83
C ARG A 124 -6.97 3.52 -21.74
N GLY A 125 -7.21 2.21 -21.86
CA GLY A 125 -7.91 1.42 -20.86
C GLY A 125 -7.04 1.16 -19.62
N GLU A 126 -5.78 0.82 -19.85
CA GLU A 126 -4.76 0.62 -18.81
C GLU A 126 -4.47 1.92 -18.04
N ASP A 127 -4.32 3.05 -18.74
CA ASP A 127 -4.14 4.36 -18.12
C ASP A 127 -5.30 4.73 -17.19
N ARG A 128 -6.54 4.45 -17.62
CA ARG A 128 -7.73 4.72 -16.81
C ARG A 128 -7.85 3.74 -15.65
N ALA A 129 -7.50 2.47 -15.83
CA ALA A 129 -7.49 1.48 -14.76
C ALA A 129 -6.44 1.84 -13.70
N PHE A 130 -5.27 2.29 -14.13
CA PHE A 130 -4.19 2.77 -13.27
C PHE A 130 -4.62 4.02 -12.48
N ALA A 131 -5.18 5.02 -13.15
CA ALA A 131 -5.70 6.21 -12.48
C ALA A 131 -6.73 5.86 -11.39
N ARG A 132 -7.68 4.96 -11.69
CA ARG A 132 -8.65 4.48 -10.69
C ARG A 132 -8.01 3.70 -9.55
N ALA A 133 -6.96 2.92 -9.81
CA ALA A 133 -6.22 2.22 -8.77
C ALA A 133 -5.52 3.21 -7.83
N VAL A 134 -4.85 4.23 -8.39
CA VAL A 134 -4.24 5.33 -7.62
C VAL A 134 -5.26 6.05 -6.75
N GLU A 135 -6.44 6.38 -7.28
CA GLU A 135 -7.53 7.01 -6.50
C GLU A 135 -8.03 6.12 -5.36
N ARG A 136 -8.10 4.80 -5.58
CA ARG A 136 -8.56 3.85 -4.56
C ARG A 136 -7.54 3.71 -3.45
N THR A 137 -6.26 3.56 -3.80
CA THR A 137 -5.15 3.50 -2.85
C THR A 137 -5.06 4.80 -2.06
N SER A 138 -5.22 5.94 -2.72
CA SER A 138 -5.18 7.26 -2.06
C SER A 138 -6.29 7.40 -1.02
N ARG A 139 -7.53 7.02 -1.35
CA ARG A 139 -8.64 7.03 -0.39
C ARG A 139 -8.43 6.10 0.78
N SER A 140 -8.00 4.86 0.54
CA SER A 140 -7.71 3.91 1.62
C SER A 140 -6.58 4.41 2.52
N ALA A 141 -5.55 5.02 1.95
CA ALA A 141 -4.43 5.59 2.69
C ALA A 141 -4.85 6.81 3.51
N GLU A 142 -5.68 7.70 2.95
CA GLU A 142 -6.23 8.86 3.66
C GLU A 142 -7.04 8.43 4.89
N VAL A 143 -7.90 7.42 4.76
CA VAL A 143 -8.68 6.88 5.89
C VAL A 143 -7.78 6.39 7.02
N VAL A 144 -6.72 5.64 6.68
CA VAL A 144 -5.76 5.13 7.67
C VAL A 144 -4.96 6.26 8.32
N LEU A 145 -4.50 7.24 7.53
CA LEU A 145 -3.77 8.39 8.04
C LEU A 145 -4.64 9.28 8.94
N GLN A 146 -5.91 9.48 8.58
CA GLN A 146 -6.86 10.24 9.39
C GLN A 146 -7.18 9.53 10.71
N ALA A 147 -7.38 8.21 10.69
CA ALA A 147 -7.54 7.43 11.92
C ALA A 147 -6.32 7.59 12.83
N ARG A 148 -5.11 7.51 12.27
CA ARG A 148 -3.86 7.74 13.02
C ARG A 148 -3.75 9.15 13.58
N ALA A 149 -4.08 10.17 12.78
CA ALA A 149 -4.00 11.57 13.17
C ALA A 149 -5.01 11.94 14.28
N SER A 150 -6.18 11.29 14.29
CA SER A 150 -7.21 11.46 15.32
C SER A 150 -6.97 10.62 16.58
N GLY A 151 -5.89 9.82 16.62
CA GLY A 151 -5.63 8.88 17.71
C GLY A 151 -6.64 7.72 17.79
N ALA A 152 -7.46 7.54 16.75
CA ALA A 152 -8.43 6.46 16.67
C ALA A 152 -7.73 5.13 16.33
N PRO A 153 -8.24 3.99 16.83
CA PRO A 153 -7.73 2.69 16.43
C PRO A 153 -7.99 2.47 14.93
N ILE A 154 -6.95 2.07 14.20
CA ILE A 154 -7.09 1.68 12.78
C ILE A 154 -7.86 0.37 12.74
N LEU A 155 -9.06 0.41 12.15
CA LEU A 155 -9.94 -0.74 12.07
C LEU A 155 -9.35 -1.79 11.11
N GLU A 156 -9.55 -3.07 11.40
CA GLU A 156 -8.93 -4.15 10.62
C GLU A 156 -9.37 -4.12 9.15
N HIS A 157 -10.63 -3.80 8.89
CA HIS A 157 -11.13 -3.64 7.53
C HIS A 157 -10.47 -2.48 6.76
N GLN A 158 -10.01 -1.43 7.44
CA GLN A 158 -9.29 -0.31 6.82
C GLN A 158 -7.89 -0.74 6.39
N LYS A 159 -7.19 -1.52 7.21
CA LYS A 159 -5.87 -2.09 6.86
C LYS A 159 -5.99 -3.01 5.65
N VAL A 160 -6.93 -3.96 5.70
CA VAL A 160 -7.16 -4.91 4.60
C VAL A 160 -7.59 -4.18 3.33
N ALA A 161 -8.39 -3.12 3.41
CA ALA A 161 -8.75 -2.31 2.26
C ALA A 161 -7.56 -1.57 1.65
N LEU A 162 -6.64 -1.05 2.47
CA LEU A 162 -5.41 -0.43 2.01
C LEU A 162 -4.47 -1.45 1.36
N GLU A 163 -4.24 -2.59 1.99
CA GLU A 163 -3.41 -3.68 1.45
C GLU A 163 -3.91 -4.18 0.10
N ARG A 164 -5.24 -4.39 -0.03
CA ARG A 164 -5.85 -4.80 -1.31
C ARG A 164 -5.69 -3.73 -2.39
N ALA A 165 -5.80 -2.45 -2.03
CA ALA A 165 -5.62 -1.36 -2.98
C ALA A 165 -4.16 -1.25 -3.44
N ILE A 166 -3.20 -1.38 -2.51
CA ILE A 166 -1.76 -1.45 -2.79
C ILE A 166 -1.46 -2.62 -3.74
N HIS A 167 -1.93 -3.82 -3.42
CA HIS A 167 -1.72 -5.00 -4.28
C HIS A 167 -2.31 -4.81 -5.67
N ALA A 168 -3.53 -4.25 -5.78
CA ALA A 168 -4.15 -3.98 -7.06
C ALA A 168 -3.37 -2.96 -7.90
N LEU A 169 -2.79 -1.94 -7.24
CA LEU A 169 -1.94 -0.95 -7.87
C LEU A 169 -0.64 -1.57 -8.41
N ASP A 170 0.05 -2.38 -7.59
CA ASP A 170 1.29 -3.05 -7.98
C ASP A 170 1.08 -4.12 -9.06
N THR A 171 -0.11 -4.73 -9.10
CA THR A 171 -0.50 -5.66 -10.17
C THR A 171 -0.53 -4.97 -11.53
N LEU A 172 -0.96 -3.71 -11.58
CA LEU A 172 -0.99 -2.91 -12.82
C LEU A 172 0.40 -2.38 -13.19
N ARG A 173 1.20 -1.99 -12.19
CA ARG A 173 2.56 -1.51 -12.39
C ARG A 173 3.44 -1.90 -11.20
N PRO A 174 4.41 -2.82 -11.39
CA PRO A 174 5.30 -3.24 -10.32
C PRO A 174 6.08 -2.07 -9.71
N GLY A 175 6.04 -1.95 -8.37
CA GLY A 175 6.73 -0.90 -7.61
C GLY A 175 5.97 0.43 -7.55
N ALA A 176 4.74 0.49 -8.06
CA ALA A 176 3.93 1.71 -8.02
C ALA A 176 3.55 2.11 -6.60
N SER A 177 3.38 1.15 -5.67
CA SER A 177 3.12 1.47 -4.27
C SER A 177 4.30 2.18 -3.58
N ASP A 178 5.53 1.77 -3.88
CA ASP A 178 6.75 2.43 -3.41
C ASP A 178 6.86 3.84 -4.03
N ASP A 179 6.70 3.94 -5.34
CA ASP A 179 6.76 5.21 -6.08
C ASP A 179 5.67 6.20 -5.57
N MET A 180 4.48 5.71 -5.22
CA MET A 180 3.40 6.49 -4.61
C MET A 180 3.72 6.92 -3.18
N THR A 181 4.35 6.05 -2.39
CA THR A 181 4.74 6.35 -1.02
C THR A 181 5.81 7.45 -0.99
N GLU A 182 6.82 7.38 -1.87
CA GLU A 182 7.83 8.42 -1.98
C GLU A 182 7.26 9.74 -2.50
N ALA A 183 6.37 9.69 -3.50
CA ALA A 183 5.66 10.88 -3.99
C ALA A 183 4.84 11.57 -2.88
N MET A 184 4.13 10.79 -2.05
CA MET A 184 3.36 11.29 -0.92
C MET A 184 4.25 11.91 0.17
N LYS A 185 5.40 11.29 0.50
CA LYS A 185 6.35 11.86 1.48
C LYS A 185 6.87 13.22 1.03
N ARG A 186 7.07 13.41 -0.28
CA ARG A 186 7.54 14.68 -0.85
C ARG A 186 6.44 15.73 -0.86
N ASN A 187 5.26 15.36 -1.34
CA ASN A 187 4.12 16.25 -1.52
C ASN A 187 2.85 15.60 -0.94
N PRO A 188 2.57 15.80 0.36
CA PRO A 188 1.44 15.12 1.03
C PRO A 188 0.07 15.55 0.47
N GLU A 189 -0.06 16.77 -0.07
CA GLU A 189 -1.30 17.29 -0.66
C GLU A 189 -1.79 16.44 -1.85
N LEU A 190 -0.87 15.82 -2.60
CA LEU A 190 -1.21 14.98 -3.75
C LEU A 190 -2.08 13.81 -3.35
N LEU A 191 -1.94 13.30 -2.13
CA LEU A 191 -2.73 12.18 -1.64
C LEU A 191 -4.21 12.54 -1.60
N ARG A 192 -4.54 13.71 -1.03
CA ARG A 192 -5.92 14.17 -0.89
C ARG A 192 -6.52 14.53 -2.24
N GLU A 193 -5.75 15.10 -3.14
CA GLU A 193 -6.19 15.37 -4.52
C GLU A 193 -6.51 14.09 -5.28
N ALA A 194 -5.63 13.10 -5.20
CA ALA A 194 -5.84 11.80 -5.81
C ALA A 194 -7.02 11.07 -5.18
N ALA A 195 -7.21 11.16 -3.87
CA ALA A 195 -8.37 10.61 -3.18
C ALA A 195 -9.69 11.25 -3.62
N ALA A 196 -9.66 12.55 -3.95
CA ALA A 196 -10.78 13.31 -4.50
C ALA A 196 -11.03 13.07 -6.00
N GLY A 197 -10.28 12.16 -6.65
CA GLY A 197 -10.43 11.82 -8.06
C GLY A 197 -9.54 12.62 -9.02
N ARG A 198 -8.66 13.49 -8.51
CA ARG A 198 -7.63 14.18 -9.30
C ARG A 198 -6.30 13.44 -9.21
N SER A 199 -6.24 12.27 -9.83
CA SER A 199 -5.06 11.38 -9.77
C SER A 199 -3.92 11.78 -10.70
N GLY A 200 -4.14 12.64 -11.71
CA GLY A 200 -3.12 13.06 -12.67
C GLY A 200 -1.80 13.55 -12.04
N PRO A 201 -1.83 14.55 -11.13
CA PRO A 201 -0.63 15.03 -10.46
C PRO A 201 0.12 13.96 -9.64
N MET A 202 -0.63 13.06 -8.98
CA MET A 202 -0.03 11.93 -8.26
C MET A 202 0.65 10.95 -9.23
N ILE A 203 0.02 10.62 -10.36
CA ILE A 203 0.59 9.74 -11.39
C ILE A 203 1.89 10.33 -11.97
N GLU A 204 1.92 11.64 -12.21
CA GLU A 204 3.14 12.33 -12.67
C GLU A 204 4.26 12.29 -11.62
N ALA A 205 3.91 12.49 -10.34
CA ALA A 205 4.86 12.38 -9.25
C ALA A 205 5.40 10.94 -9.12
N MET A 206 4.52 9.94 -9.16
CA MET A 206 4.90 8.53 -9.19
C MET A 206 5.80 8.20 -10.38
N ALA A 207 5.54 8.75 -11.57
CA ALA A 207 6.38 8.53 -12.75
C ALA A 207 7.79 9.14 -12.57
N ARG A 208 7.91 10.25 -11.84
CA ARG A 208 9.20 10.83 -11.47
C ARG A 208 9.95 9.94 -10.49
N GLU A 209 9.27 9.44 -9.46
CA GLU A 209 9.88 8.52 -8.49
C GLU A 209 10.28 7.18 -9.13
N ALA A 210 9.48 6.68 -10.07
CA ALA A 210 9.84 5.51 -10.88
C ALA A 210 11.15 5.71 -11.67
N ARG A 211 11.37 6.91 -12.23
CA ARG A 211 12.62 7.25 -12.93
C ARG A 211 13.80 7.28 -11.97
N VAL A 212 13.63 7.90 -10.80
CA VAL A 212 14.64 7.89 -9.74
C VAL A 212 14.96 6.45 -9.34
N ARG A 213 13.95 5.59 -9.18
CA ARG A 213 14.15 4.18 -8.84
C ARG A 213 14.90 3.40 -9.90
N VAL A 214 14.80 3.74 -11.18
CA VAL A 214 15.52 3.03 -12.26
C VAL A 214 16.93 3.58 -12.47
N ASP A 215 17.12 4.89 -12.32
CA ASP A 215 18.37 5.58 -12.62
C ASP A 215 19.27 5.75 -11.36
N PRO A 216 20.41 5.03 -11.27
CA PRO A 216 21.33 5.16 -10.14
C PRO A 216 21.93 6.56 -9.97
N ALA A 217 22.07 7.33 -11.06
CA ALA A 217 22.59 8.70 -10.97
C ALA A 217 21.60 9.62 -10.25
N LEU A 218 20.31 9.52 -10.59
CA LEU A 218 19.25 10.26 -9.89
C LEU A 218 19.13 9.84 -8.42
N ARG A 219 19.29 8.54 -8.10
CA ARG A 219 19.33 8.10 -6.69
C ARG A 219 20.53 8.68 -5.94
N ALA A 220 21.70 8.73 -6.58
CA ALA A 220 22.88 9.34 -5.99
C ALA A 220 22.69 10.85 -5.76
N ASP A 221 22.11 11.58 -6.71
CA ASP A 221 21.78 13.00 -6.55
C ASP A 221 20.82 13.23 -5.37
N ARG A 222 19.77 12.41 -5.28
CA ARG A 222 18.83 12.44 -4.15
C ARG A 222 19.51 12.16 -2.81
N PHE A 223 20.43 11.21 -2.80
CA PHE A 223 21.20 10.89 -1.61
C PHE A 223 22.00 12.10 -1.14
N VAL A 224 22.73 12.75 -2.05
CA VAL A 224 23.53 13.94 -1.73
C VAL A 224 22.64 15.09 -1.26
N GLU A 225 21.54 15.40 -1.97
CA GLU A 225 20.59 16.46 -1.61
C GLU A 225 20.09 16.27 -0.16
N ARG A 226 19.63 15.07 0.17
CA ARG A 226 19.11 14.78 1.51
C ARG A 226 20.21 14.74 2.58
N TRP A 227 21.38 14.21 2.25
CA TRP A 227 22.53 14.17 3.17
C TRP A 227 22.98 15.58 3.56
N GLN A 228 23.10 16.48 2.58
CA GLN A 228 23.48 17.87 2.81
C GLN A 228 22.41 18.61 3.63
N GLY A 229 21.13 18.41 3.31
CA GLY A 229 20.02 18.96 4.10
C GLY A 229 20.06 18.54 5.56
N LEU A 230 20.19 17.23 5.83
CA LEU A 230 20.29 16.70 7.19
C LEU A 230 21.55 17.19 7.91
N SER A 231 22.68 17.33 7.22
CA SER A 231 23.91 17.86 7.80
C SER A 231 23.73 19.33 8.22
N ALA A 232 23.14 20.15 7.35
CA ALA A 232 22.81 21.55 7.66
C ALA A 232 21.81 21.68 8.81
N ASP A 233 20.78 20.84 8.85
CA ASP A 233 19.81 20.79 9.94
C ASP A 233 20.47 20.36 11.26
N ARG A 234 21.34 19.34 11.22
CA ARG A 234 22.11 18.89 12.38
C ARG A 234 22.99 19.99 12.95
N ASP A 235 23.66 20.75 12.10
CA ASP A 235 24.51 21.88 12.52
C ASP A 235 23.68 23.03 13.08
N ARG A 236 22.53 23.33 12.46
CA ARG A 236 21.58 24.32 12.98
C ARG A 236 21.05 23.91 14.36
N LEU A 237 20.65 22.66 14.54
CA LEU A 237 20.15 22.12 15.81
C LEU A 237 21.25 22.13 16.87
N TYR A 238 22.49 21.83 16.50
CA TYR A 238 23.63 21.96 17.40
C TYR A 238 23.83 23.40 17.88
N ARG A 239 23.82 24.38 16.97
CA ARG A 239 23.94 25.81 17.34
C ARG A 239 22.76 26.29 18.20
N ALA A 240 21.57 25.72 18.01
CA ALA A 240 20.39 26.00 18.81
C ALA A 240 20.38 25.29 20.18
N GLY A 241 21.34 24.40 20.45
CA GLY A 241 21.40 23.60 21.68
C GLY A 241 20.43 22.42 21.73
N ASP A 242 19.69 22.12 20.65
CA ASP A 242 18.80 20.97 20.57
C ASP A 242 19.59 19.70 20.22
N MET A 243 20.14 19.06 21.25
CA MET A 243 20.90 17.83 21.11
C MET A 243 20.02 16.62 20.72
N SER A 244 18.74 16.61 21.09
CA SER A 244 17.83 15.51 20.73
C SER A 244 17.47 15.56 19.24
N GLY A 245 17.15 16.75 18.72
CA GLY A 245 16.95 16.97 17.29
C GLY A 245 18.22 16.64 16.51
N ARG A 246 19.39 17.07 17.01
CA ARG A 246 20.69 16.74 16.41
C ARG A 246 20.92 15.23 16.31
N GLU A 247 20.61 14.50 17.37
CA GLU A 247 20.77 13.04 17.40
C GLU A 247 19.82 12.37 16.41
N LYS A 248 18.55 12.79 16.34
CA LYS A 248 17.58 12.29 15.36
C LYS A 248 18.06 12.51 13.91
N ALA A 249 18.53 13.71 13.60
CA ALA A 249 19.13 13.99 12.28
C ALA A 249 20.34 13.07 12.00
N GLY A 250 21.19 12.85 13.00
CA GLY A 250 22.31 11.89 12.90
C GLY A 250 21.85 10.45 12.66
N GLN A 251 20.80 9.98 13.34
CA GLN A 251 20.23 8.64 13.15
C GLN A 251 19.66 8.48 11.74
N GLU A 252 18.99 9.51 11.19
CA GLU A 252 18.53 9.49 9.81
C GLU A 252 19.69 9.41 8.82
N MET A 253 20.76 10.17 9.05
CA MET A 253 21.98 10.10 8.23
C MET A 253 22.64 8.71 8.33
N ALA A 254 22.69 8.09 9.50
CA ALA A 254 23.20 6.72 9.65
C ALA A 254 22.34 5.69 8.89
N GLY A 255 21.01 5.86 8.92
CA GLY A 255 20.09 5.07 8.12
C GLY A 255 20.34 5.21 6.63
N MET A 256 20.62 6.44 6.16
CA MET A 256 21.04 6.69 4.78
C MET A 256 22.36 6.00 4.45
N ALA A 257 23.40 6.18 5.28
CA ALA A 257 24.68 5.53 5.06
C ALA A 257 24.53 4.00 4.93
N LYS A 258 23.72 3.37 5.78
CA LYS A 258 23.41 1.93 5.71
C LYS A 258 22.65 1.53 4.45
N SER A 259 21.81 2.41 3.90
CA SER A 259 21.08 2.13 2.66
C SER A 259 22.02 1.95 1.45
N LEU A 260 23.22 2.52 1.49
CA LEU A 260 24.24 2.33 0.44
C LEU A 260 24.72 0.88 0.34
N GLU A 261 24.75 0.13 1.43
CA GLU A 261 25.10 -1.31 1.42
C GLU A 261 24.11 -2.12 0.57
N ARG A 262 22.87 -1.62 0.42
CA ARG A 262 21.83 -2.24 -0.40
C ARG A 262 21.84 -1.76 -1.85
N ASP A 263 22.60 -0.71 -2.16
CA ASP A 263 22.68 -0.11 -3.49
C ASP A 263 24.14 0.14 -3.92
N PRO A 264 24.87 -0.93 -4.32
CA PRO A 264 26.28 -0.83 -4.69
C PRO A 264 26.54 0.11 -5.88
N GLN A 265 25.55 0.30 -6.75
CA GLN A 265 25.66 1.20 -7.90
C GLN A 265 25.73 2.66 -7.45
N VAL A 266 24.84 3.05 -6.52
CA VAL A 266 24.86 4.39 -5.92
C VAL A 266 26.12 4.60 -5.09
N GLU A 267 26.56 3.59 -4.33
CA GLU A 267 27.81 3.67 -3.56
C GLU A 267 29.01 3.99 -4.46
N SER A 268 29.12 3.33 -5.61
CA SER A 268 30.19 3.58 -6.59
C SER A 268 30.18 5.03 -7.11
N LEU A 269 29.00 5.55 -7.45
CA LEU A 269 28.84 6.94 -7.94
C LEU A 269 29.20 7.95 -6.85
N LEU A 270 28.78 7.71 -5.61
CA LEU A 270 29.06 8.61 -4.49
C LEU A 270 30.53 8.61 -4.06
N ARG A 271 31.31 7.55 -4.35
CA ARG A 271 32.75 7.54 -4.10
C ARG A 271 33.48 8.69 -4.82
N GLY A 272 33.06 8.99 -6.05
CA GLY A 272 33.57 10.13 -6.82
C GLY A 272 33.13 11.50 -6.26
N ARG A 273 32.10 11.52 -5.41
CA ARG A 273 31.45 12.72 -4.85
C ARG A 273 31.62 12.85 -3.32
N SER A 274 32.62 12.18 -2.76
CA SER A 274 32.93 12.18 -1.32
C SER A 274 32.99 13.57 -0.68
N ARG A 275 33.52 14.56 -1.41
CA ARG A 275 33.59 15.96 -0.97
C ARG A 275 32.21 16.57 -0.76
N GLU A 276 31.23 16.23 -1.58
CA GLU A 276 29.85 16.72 -1.45
C GLU A 276 29.13 16.14 -0.23
N LEU A 277 29.64 15.03 0.31
CA LEU A 277 29.15 14.40 1.54
C LEU A 277 29.85 14.93 2.80
N GLY A 278 30.76 15.90 2.67
CA GLY A 278 31.54 16.44 3.79
C GLY A 278 32.75 15.60 4.19
N LEU A 279 33.11 14.58 3.40
CA LEU A 279 34.30 13.77 3.62
C LEU A 279 35.52 14.50 3.04
N GLU A 280 36.09 15.45 3.80
CA GLU A 280 37.24 16.27 3.38
C GLU A 280 38.54 15.45 3.22
N ARG A 281 38.67 14.35 3.96
CA ARG A 281 39.77 13.39 3.80
C ARG A 281 39.29 12.31 2.85
N GLY A 282 39.80 12.34 1.62
CA GLY A 282 39.39 11.45 0.55
C GLY A 282 39.22 9.99 1.00
N ILE A 283 38.17 9.34 0.49
CA ILE A 283 37.87 7.94 0.74
C ILE A 283 39.13 7.14 0.40
N ASN A 284 39.73 6.48 1.40
CA ASN A 284 40.73 5.46 1.12
C ASN A 284 40.04 4.39 0.25
N GLN A 285 40.49 4.21 -0.99
CA GLN A 285 39.84 3.38 -2.02
C GLN A 285 39.47 1.95 -1.55
N SER A 286 40.12 1.46 -0.49
CA SER A 286 39.87 0.17 0.15
C SER A 286 38.69 0.11 1.14
N ARG A 287 38.04 1.23 1.50
CA ARG A 287 36.99 1.27 2.55
C ARG A 287 35.59 1.46 1.95
N GLU A 288 34.61 0.79 2.55
CA GLU A 288 33.17 0.96 2.25
C GLU A 288 32.71 2.37 2.64
N LEU A 289 32.04 3.08 1.73
CA LEU A 289 31.60 4.47 1.92
C LEU A 289 30.58 4.58 3.07
N ALA A 290 29.66 3.62 3.16
CA ALA A 290 28.68 3.53 4.24
C ALA A 290 29.33 3.56 5.64
N ARG A 291 30.43 2.81 5.82
CA ARG A 291 31.17 2.73 7.09
C ARG A 291 31.98 3.99 7.40
N GLU A 292 32.35 4.74 6.38
CA GLU A 292 33.04 6.02 6.54
C GLU A 292 32.07 7.11 6.96
N LEU A 293 30.94 7.24 6.25
CA LEU A 293 29.86 8.16 6.62
C LEU A 293 29.38 7.95 8.05
N THR A 294 29.14 6.69 8.46
CA THR A 294 28.70 6.38 9.82
C THR A 294 29.73 6.76 10.89
N ARG A 295 31.04 6.66 10.57
CA ARG A 295 32.11 7.06 11.47
C ARG A 295 32.23 8.58 11.59
N ASP A 296 32.12 9.29 10.48
CA ASP A 296 32.19 10.76 10.44
C ASP A 296 31.05 11.41 11.23
N LEU A 297 29.87 10.77 11.25
CA LEU A 297 28.75 11.19 12.09
C LEU A 297 29.02 11.07 13.61
N GLY A 298 30.15 10.48 14.03
CA GLY A 298 30.48 10.26 15.44
C GLY A 298 29.64 9.15 16.11
N LEU A 299 28.80 8.45 15.34
CA LEU A 299 27.90 7.40 15.83
C LEU A 299 28.59 6.05 15.99
N GLY A 300 29.82 5.91 15.48
CA GLY A 300 30.59 4.67 15.52
C GLY A 300 31.40 4.43 16.79
N ARG A 301 31.47 5.39 17.74
CA ARG A 301 32.14 5.20 19.03
C ARG A 301 31.40 5.96 20.10
N GLY A 302 30.97 5.25 21.14
CA GLY A 302 30.59 5.87 22.41
C GLY A 302 31.73 6.77 22.88
N LEU A 303 31.55 8.08 22.74
CA LEU A 303 32.44 9.08 23.30
C LEU A 303 32.04 9.27 24.76
N GLY A 304 32.52 8.34 25.59
CA GLY A 304 33.00 8.72 26.91
C GLY A 304 34.09 9.77 26.72
N MET A 305 33.72 11.03 26.84
CA MET A 305 34.62 12.16 27.01
C MET A 305 34.01 13.03 28.12
N SER A 306 33.91 12.45 29.31
CA SER A 306 33.89 13.23 30.54
C SER A 306 35.33 13.66 30.81
N ARG A 307 35.62 14.94 30.66
CA ARG A 307 36.69 15.59 31.42
C ARG A 307 36.03 16.32 32.58
#